data_AF-A0A1Q3WBK7-F1
#
_entry.id   AF-A0A1Q3WBK7-F1
#
_cell.length_a   1.000
_cell.length_b   1.000
_cell.length_c   1.000
_cell.angle_alpha   90.00
_cell.angle_beta   90.00
_cell.angle_gamma   90.00
#
_symmetry.space_group_name_H-M   'P 1'
#
loop_
_entity.id
_entity.type
_entity.pdbx_description
1 polymer ?
#
loop_
_entity_poly.entity_id
_entity_poly.type
_entity_poly.pdbx_seq_one_letter_code
_entity_poly.pdbx_strand_id
1 'polypeptide(L)'
;MSRKSSFNEFLANIRLTKSQRDDLIMGHKTLTRRLNNDEELSSVIVSTFLQGSYRRATAVKPKNNKRADVDIIVVTTLNKDELTPEEAINKFEPFVKKYYDGKYKINGRSIGIKLSYVDLDIVITSAPSEAAQKELRAESVTTEFSLEDLNNDWRLVNSWAEPNHRSYWSSLFEQSVRNAVEWKSEPLWIPDRDAKCWVQTNPLEQIRWTRDKNKNTNTHFINVVKAIKWWRTSKLTDLKYPKGYPIEHMVGDCCPDNITSVEEGIVKTLEGIVTIYSIDRILERTPILWDRGVDDHNVWKRVDPEDFVAFYDYVKDAAKTARKAFDSVKETDWHDNWRKLFGSEFPPVSEEQARAESLADKSNALRSGQAKVGQNVNIVFGGSGVSVPKERNHYDDKSLL
;
A
#
# COMPACT_ATOMS: atom_id res chain seq x y z
N MET A 1 13.61 8.04 20.00
CA MET A 1 12.43 7.69 19.20
C MET A 1 12.03 6.26 19.54
N SER A 2 10.76 5.93 19.82
CA SER A 2 10.39 4.53 20.12
C SER A 2 10.33 3.68 18.85
N ARG A 3 10.46 2.35 18.96
CA ARG A 3 10.27 1.41 17.83
C ARG A 3 8.98 1.66 17.04
N LYS A 4 7.87 1.89 17.76
CA LYS A 4 6.57 2.26 17.18
C LYS A 4 6.64 3.57 16.40
N SER A 5 7.31 4.59 16.93
CA SER A 5 7.50 5.86 16.24
C SER A 5 8.34 5.70 14.98
N SER A 6 9.41 4.89 15.02
CA SER A 6 10.26 4.60 13.87
C SER A 6 9.49 3.92 12.73
N PHE A 7 8.60 2.97 13.07
CA PHE A 7 7.70 2.35 12.09
C PHE A 7 6.65 3.30 11.52
N ASN A 8 6.09 4.19 12.35
CA ASN A 8 5.15 5.21 11.87
C ASN A 8 5.82 6.17 10.89
N GLU A 9 7.06 6.58 11.17
CA GLU A 9 7.86 7.41 10.26
C GLU A 9 8.18 6.66 8.97
N PHE A 10 8.63 5.40 9.04
CA PHE A 10 8.85 4.56 7.86
C PHE A 10 7.59 4.47 6.99
N LEU A 11 6.43 4.17 7.60
CA LEU A 11 5.17 4.08 6.88
C LEU A 11 4.80 5.40 6.23
N ALA A 12 4.98 6.53 6.92
CA ALA A 12 4.78 7.86 6.33
C ALA A 12 5.71 8.09 5.13
N ASN A 13 6.98 7.69 5.25
CA ASN A 13 8.00 7.87 4.22
C ASN A 13 7.72 7.07 2.95
N ILE A 14 7.02 5.92 3.02
CA ILE A 14 6.68 5.09 1.84
C ILE A 14 5.29 5.37 1.27
N ARG A 15 4.54 6.29 1.86
CA ARG A 15 3.19 6.66 1.42
C ARG A 15 3.22 7.79 0.40
N LEU A 16 2.11 7.92 -0.32
CA LEU A 16 1.88 9.10 -1.15
C LEU A 16 1.82 10.33 -0.26
N THR A 17 2.57 11.37 -0.64
CA THR A 17 2.49 12.67 0.01
C THR A 17 1.12 13.30 -0.18
N LYS A 18 0.78 14.32 0.61
CA LYS A 18 -0.49 15.05 0.44
C LYS A 18 -0.65 15.56 -0.99
N SER A 19 0.38 16.23 -1.53
CA SER A 19 0.36 16.74 -2.91
C SER A 19 0.15 15.63 -3.94
N GLN A 20 0.81 14.49 -3.78
CA GLN A 20 0.58 13.35 -4.67
C GLN A 20 -0.86 12.84 -4.59
N ARG A 21 -1.46 12.78 -3.39
CA ARG A 21 -2.87 12.40 -3.26
C ARG A 21 -3.80 13.43 -3.89
N ASP A 22 -3.54 14.72 -3.70
CA ASP A 22 -4.30 15.81 -4.31
C ASP A 22 -4.23 15.72 -5.85
N ASP A 23 -3.07 15.38 -6.42
CA ASP A 23 -2.87 15.13 -7.85
C ASP A 23 -3.68 13.94 -8.37
N LEU A 24 -3.70 12.82 -7.63
CA LEU A 24 -4.54 11.66 -7.97
C LEU A 24 -6.02 12.03 -7.97
N ILE A 25 -6.46 12.75 -6.93
CA ILE A 25 -7.84 13.22 -6.77
C ILE A 25 -8.26 14.12 -7.94
N MET A 26 -7.41 15.09 -8.28
CA MET A 26 -7.64 15.97 -9.42
C MET A 26 -7.76 15.18 -10.72
N GLY A 27 -6.86 14.21 -10.93
CA GLY A 27 -6.83 13.34 -12.11
C GLY A 27 -8.11 12.55 -12.31
N HIS A 28 -8.49 11.73 -11.32
CA HIS A 28 -9.64 10.84 -11.47
C HIS A 28 -10.97 11.60 -11.49
N LYS A 29 -11.09 12.71 -10.75
CA LYS A 29 -12.28 13.58 -10.81
C LYS A 29 -12.44 14.20 -12.19
N THR A 30 -11.34 14.69 -12.76
CA THR A 30 -11.35 15.31 -14.09
C THR A 30 -11.73 14.28 -15.16
N LEU A 31 -11.15 13.08 -15.10
CA LEU A 31 -11.46 12.02 -16.05
C LEU A 31 -12.91 11.55 -15.93
N THR A 32 -13.39 11.26 -14.72
CA THR A 32 -14.78 10.84 -14.47
C THR A 32 -15.78 11.89 -14.94
N ARG A 33 -15.54 13.17 -14.63
CA ARG A 33 -16.38 14.27 -15.12
C ARG A 33 -16.39 14.36 -16.64
N ARG A 34 -15.25 14.15 -17.31
CA ARG A 34 -15.20 14.18 -18.78
C ARG A 34 -15.96 13.01 -19.39
N LEU A 35 -15.79 11.80 -18.87
CA LEU A 35 -16.52 10.61 -19.31
C LEU A 35 -18.04 10.80 -19.18
N ASN A 36 -18.50 11.29 -18.04
CA ASN A 36 -19.94 11.47 -17.78
C ASN A 36 -20.58 12.61 -18.56
N ASN A 37 -19.79 13.53 -19.13
CA ASN A 37 -20.27 14.65 -19.95
C ASN A 37 -19.93 14.49 -21.44
N ASP A 38 -19.35 13.36 -21.84
CA ASP A 38 -19.04 13.11 -23.25
C ASP A 38 -20.33 12.75 -24.01
N GLU A 39 -20.52 13.37 -25.17
CA GLU A 39 -21.76 13.28 -25.95
C GLU A 39 -22.05 11.85 -26.44
N GLU A 40 -21.01 11.07 -26.75
CA GLU A 40 -21.16 9.69 -27.21
C GLU A 40 -21.16 8.70 -26.06
N LEU A 41 -20.20 8.85 -25.13
CA LEU A 41 -19.99 7.86 -24.07
C LEU A 41 -21.00 7.95 -22.91
N SER A 42 -21.50 9.15 -22.57
CA SER A 42 -22.39 9.31 -21.41
C SER A 42 -23.66 8.44 -21.50
N SER A 43 -24.15 8.20 -22.71
CA SER A 43 -25.34 7.37 -22.97
C SER A 43 -25.11 5.88 -22.74
N VAL A 44 -23.86 5.41 -22.86
CA VAL A 44 -23.50 3.99 -22.68
C VAL A 44 -22.86 3.70 -21.33
N ILE A 45 -22.52 4.73 -20.55
CA ILE A 45 -21.93 4.57 -19.21
C ILE A 45 -23.04 4.43 -18.17
N VAL A 46 -23.03 3.30 -17.46
CA VAL A 46 -23.90 3.05 -16.31
C VAL A 46 -23.34 3.76 -15.08
N SER A 47 -22.07 3.54 -14.76
CA SER A 47 -21.38 4.18 -13.64
C SER A 47 -19.87 4.11 -13.82
N THR A 48 -19.16 4.85 -12.98
CA THR A 48 -17.71 4.80 -12.88
C THR A 48 -17.31 4.67 -11.42
N PHE A 49 -16.29 3.87 -11.13
CA PHE A 49 -15.76 3.76 -9.77
C PHE A 49 -14.27 3.44 -9.74
N LEU A 50 -13.63 3.79 -8.64
CA LEU A 50 -12.20 3.58 -8.46
C LEU A 50 -11.88 2.11 -8.16
N GLN A 51 -10.76 1.62 -8.67
CA GLN A 51 -10.17 0.32 -8.36
C GLN A 51 -8.67 0.50 -8.07
N GLY A 52 -7.90 -0.56 -8.26
CA GLY A 52 -6.46 -0.52 -8.11
C GLY A 52 -5.97 -0.46 -6.69
N SER A 53 -4.64 -0.30 -6.61
CA SER A 53 -3.94 -0.17 -5.34
C SER A 53 -4.27 1.14 -4.63
N TYR A 54 -4.69 2.18 -5.38
CA TYR A 54 -5.17 3.44 -4.80
C TYR A 54 -6.46 3.21 -4.00
N ARG A 55 -7.51 2.64 -4.61
CA ARG A 55 -8.79 2.41 -3.92
C ARG A 55 -8.68 1.45 -2.73
N ARG A 56 -7.85 0.41 -2.85
CA ARG A 56 -7.56 -0.55 -1.76
C ARG A 56 -6.59 0.00 -0.71
N ALA A 57 -6.11 1.23 -0.90
CA ALA A 57 -5.12 1.88 -0.06
C ALA A 57 -3.79 1.12 0.05
N THR A 58 -3.42 0.27 -0.90
CA THR A 58 -2.14 -0.47 -0.92
C THR A 58 -1.08 0.16 -1.82
N ALA A 59 -1.37 1.30 -2.45
CA ALA A 59 -0.39 2.08 -3.21
C ALA A 59 0.79 2.50 -2.31
N VAL A 60 2.00 2.43 -2.86
CA VAL A 60 3.25 2.92 -2.24
C VAL A 60 3.77 4.06 -3.08
N LYS A 61 4.60 4.94 -2.48
CA LYS A 61 5.19 6.04 -3.23
C LYS A 61 5.96 5.52 -4.45
N PRO A 62 5.86 6.20 -5.60
CA PRO A 62 6.60 5.79 -6.78
C PRO A 62 8.11 6.10 -6.62
N LYS A 63 8.95 5.34 -7.34
CA LYS A 63 10.40 5.60 -7.48
C LYS A 63 10.75 5.97 -8.93
N ASN A 64 11.93 6.58 -9.13
CA ASN A 64 12.54 6.81 -10.45
C ASN A 64 11.64 7.63 -11.39
N ASN A 65 11.10 8.76 -10.92
CA ASN A 65 10.21 9.65 -11.67
C ASN A 65 8.91 9.01 -12.19
N LYS A 66 8.56 7.82 -11.69
CA LYS A 66 7.24 7.22 -11.91
C LYS A 66 6.16 7.98 -11.14
N ARG A 67 4.92 7.76 -11.51
CA ARG A 67 3.74 8.31 -10.86
C ARG A 67 2.94 7.18 -10.23
N ALA A 68 2.06 7.53 -9.30
CA ALA A 68 1.06 6.60 -8.82
C ALA A 68 -0.06 6.48 -9.87
N ASP A 69 -0.64 5.29 -9.90
CA ASP A 69 -1.69 4.86 -10.81
C ASP A 69 -3.07 4.97 -10.15
N VAL A 70 -4.07 5.39 -10.93
CA VAL A 70 -5.48 5.29 -10.55
C VAL A 70 -6.22 4.51 -11.62
N ASP A 71 -6.70 3.34 -11.25
CA ASP A 71 -7.57 2.52 -12.08
C ASP A 71 -9.03 2.97 -11.90
N ILE A 72 -9.73 3.24 -12.99
CA ILE A 72 -11.14 3.62 -13.01
C ILE A 72 -11.90 2.57 -13.83
N ILE A 73 -12.79 1.85 -13.17
CA ILE A 73 -13.75 0.98 -13.84
C ILE A 73 -14.83 1.85 -14.46
N VAL A 74 -15.09 1.63 -15.75
CA VAL A 74 -16.22 2.22 -16.48
C VAL A 74 -17.21 1.10 -16.76
N VAL A 75 -18.32 1.12 -16.02
CA VAL A 75 -19.45 0.21 -16.23
C VAL A 75 -20.23 0.70 -17.42
N THR A 76 -20.37 -0.13 -18.46
CA THR A 76 -21.07 0.26 -19.69
C THR A 76 -22.30 -0.59 -19.95
N THR A 77 -23.03 -0.27 -21.01
CA THR A 77 -24.10 -1.08 -21.60
C THR A 77 -23.64 -1.88 -22.82
N LEU A 78 -22.33 -2.02 -23.06
CA LEU A 78 -21.77 -2.71 -24.23
C LEU A 78 -22.00 -4.22 -24.15
N ASN A 79 -22.60 -4.82 -25.19
CA ASN A 79 -22.83 -6.26 -25.23
C ASN A 79 -21.56 -7.02 -25.65
N LYS A 80 -21.02 -7.85 -24.74
CA LYS A 80 -19.82 -8.67 -24.98
C LYS A 80 -20.00 -9.76 -26.05
N ASP A 81 -21.23 -10.16 -26.33
CA ASP A 81 -21.55 -11.21 -27.31
C ASP A 81 -21.70 -10.61 -28.72
N GLU A 82 -21.83 -9.28 -28.83
CA GLU A 82 -21.94 -8.55 -30.10
C GLU A 82 -20.65 -7.81 -30.46
N LEU A 83 -19.82 -7.44 -29.47
CA LEU A 83 -18.60 -6.67 -29.66
C LEU A 83 -17.36 -7.49 -29.33
N THR A 84 -16.39 -7.43 -30.23
CA THR A 84 -15.04 -7.88 -29.92
C THR A 84 -14.39 -6.97 -28.86
N PRO A 85 -13.40 -7.49 -28.11
CA PRO A 85 -12.63 -6.67 -27.16
C PRO A 85 -12.03 -5.40 -27.78
N GLU A 86 -11.57 -5.48 -29.02
CA GLU A 86 -11.00 -4.35 -29.75
C GLU A 86 -12.06 -3.29 -30.08
N GLU A 87 -13.21 -3.69 -30.60
CA GLU A 87 -14.32 -2.76 -30.90
C GLU A 87 -14.83 -2.05 -29.64
N ALA A 88 -14.94 -2.76 -28.52
CA ALA A 88 -15.35 -2.17 -27.25
C ALA A 88 -14.37 -1.07 -26.77
N ILE A 89 -13.07 -1.31 -26.91
CA ILE A 89 -12.04 -0.32 -26.57
C ILE A 89 -12.04 0.85 -27.56
N ASN A 90 -12.18 0.59 -28.86
CA ASN A 90 -12.14 1.62 -29.89
C ASN A 90 -13.31 2.61 -29.79
N LYS A 91 -14.43 2.24 -29.16
CA LYS A 91 -15.51 3.19 -28.82
C LYS A 91 -15.05 4.35 -27.92
N PHE A 92 -13.98 4.16 -27.14
CA PHE A 92 -13.42 5.20 -26.28
C PHE A 92 -12.29 5.99 -26.96
N GLU A 93 -11.84 5.60 -28.17
CA GLU A 93 -10.74 6.27 -28.88
C GLU A 93 -11.05 7.74 -29.19
N PRO A 94 -12.24 8.12 -29.72
CA PRO A 94 -12.56 9.52 -29.98
C PRO A 94 -12.46 10.38 -28.71
N PHE A 95 -12.96 9.86 -27.58
CA PHE A 95 -12.89 10.52 -26.28
C PHE A 95 -11.44 10.76 -25.83
N VAL A 96 -10.60 9.72 -25.82
CA VAL A 96 -9.22 9.88 -25.35
C VAL A 96 -8.37 10.71 -26.30
N LYS A 97 -8.64 10.65 -27.61
CA LYS A 97 -8.01 11.54 -28.59
C LYS A 97 -8.42 12.99 -28.37
N LYS A 98 -9.70 13.28 -28.10
CA LYS A 98 -10.20 14.64 -27.84
C LYS A 98 -9.57 15.28 -26.60
N TYR A 99 -9.45 14.54 -25.50
CA TYR A 99 -9.05 15.12 -24.20
C TYR A 99 -7.60 14.86 -23.80
N TYR A 100 -6.95 13.86 -24.41
CA TYR A 100 -5.64 13.37 -23.99
C TYR A 100 -4.73 13.04 -25.20
N ASP A 101 -4.90 13.75 -26.32
CA ASP A 101 -4.07 13.53 -27.52
C ASP A 101 -2.57 13.52 -27.20
N GLY A 102 -1.85 12.56 -27.79
CA GLY A 102 -0.43 12.31 -27.52
C GLY A 102 -0.08 11.86 -26.09
N LYS A 103 -1.07 11.65 -25.21
CA LYS A 103 -0.87 11.29 -23.79
C LYS A 103 -1.49 9.95 -23.39
N TYR A 104 -2.17 9.26 -24.29
CA TYR A 104 -2.78 7.95 -24.01
C TYR A 104 -2.09 6.81 -24.76
N LYS A 105 -2.26 5.59 -24.25
CA LYS A 105 -1.85 4.33 -24.86
C LYS A 105 -2.92 3.28 -24.61
N ILE A 106 -3.34 2.60 -25.67
CA ILE A 106 -4.26 1.48 -25.56
C ILE A 106 -3.48 0.22 -25.15
N ASN A 107 -3.73 -0.27 -23.93
CA ASN A 107 -3.18 -1.51 -23.40
C ASN A 107 -4.10 -2.70 -23.74
N GLY A 108 -3.70 -3.91 -23.35
CA GLY A 108 -4.53 -5.10 -23.57
C GLY A 108 -5.91 -5.03 -22.90
N ARG A 109 -5.99 -4.48 -21.67
CA ARG A 109 -7.22 -4.48 -20.85
C ARG A 109 -7.67 -3.10 -20.36
N SER A 110 -6.98 -2.05 -20.78
CA SER A 110 -7.23 -0.68 -20.32
C SER A 110 -6.78 0.33 -21.36
N ILE A 111 -7.22 1.57 -21.21
CA ILE A 111 -6.60 2.72 -21.88
C ILE A 111 -5.83 3.50 -20.83
N GLY A 112 -4.50 3.46 -20.91
CA GLY A 112 -3.62 4.18 -20.00
C GLY A 112 -3.41 5.63 -20.46
N ILE A 113 -3.60 6.60 -19.58
CA ILE A 113 -3.39 8.04 -19.80
C ILE A 113 -2.25 8.49 -18.89
N LYS A 114 -1.23 9.11 -19.48
CA LYS A 114 -0.04 9.61 -18.78
C LYS A 114 -0.04 11.13 -18.75
N LEU A 115 -0.28 11.69 -17.57
CA LEU A 115 -0.16 13.12 -17.31
C LEU A 115 1.15 13.42 -16.58
N SER A 116 1.51 14.69 -16.47
CA SER A 116 2.72 15.10 -15.73
C SER A 116 2.63 14.83 -14.23
N TYR A 117 1.43 14.66 -13.67
CA TYR A 117 1.19 14.52 -12.24
C TYR A 117 0.55 13.17 -11.84
N VAL A 118 -0.05 12.44 -12.77
CA VAL A 118 -0.77 11.18 -12.51
C VAL A 118 -0.75 10.25 -13.73
N ASP A 119 -0.75 8.94 -13.49
CA ASP A 119 -1.10 7.94 -14.49
C ASP A 119 -2.51 7.41 -14.19
N LEU A 120 -3.39 7.36 -15.20
CA LEU A 120 -4.78 6.91 -15.08
C LEU A 120 -4.99 5.71 -16.00
N ASP A 121 -5.80 4.75 -15.59
CA ASP A 121 -6.20 3.62 -16.42
C ASP A 121 -7.73 3.56 -16.51
N ILE A 122 -8.26 3.65 -17.74
CA ILE A 122 -9.68 3.41 -18.02
C ILE A 122 -9.87 1.91 -18.26
N VAL A 123 -10.62 1.24 -17.39
CA VAL A 123 -10.96 -0.18 -17.52
C VAL A 123 -12.42 -0.29 -17.91
N ILE A 124 -12.66 -0.56 -19.19
CA ILE A 124 -14.00 -0.68 -19.76
C ILE A 124 -14.57 -2.05 -19.39
N THR A 125 -15.85 -2.12 -19.04
CA THR A 125 -16.54 -3.40 -18.79
C THR A 125 -17.73 -3.56 -19.73
N SER A 126 -18.19 -4.79 -19.96
CA SER A 126 -19.45 -5.04 -20.66
C SER A 126 -20.66 -4.65 -19.82
N ALA A 127 -21.84 -4.68 -20.44
CA ALA A 127 -23.13 -4.68 -19.76
C ALA A 127 -23.16 -5.75 -18.66
N PRO A 128 -23.35 -5.35 -17.38
CA PRO A 128 -23.71 -6.31 -16.34
C PRO A 128 -25.23 -6.57 -16.40
N SER A 129 -25.70 -7.52 -15.59
CA SER A 129 -27.14 -7.81 -15.46
C SER A 129 -27.92 -6.55 -15.05
N GLU A 130 -29.21 -6.45 -15.41
CA GLU A 130 -30.05 -5.30 -15.05
C GLU A 130 -30.11 -5.08 -13.54
N ALA A 131 -30.14 -6.17 -12.76
CA ALA A 131 -30.08 -6.13 -11.30
C ALA A 131 -28.76 -5.50 -10.82
N ALA A 132 -27.62 -5.97 -11.35
CA ALA A 132 -26.30 -5.45 -10.99
C ALA A 132 -26.12 -3.98 -11.40
N GLN A 133 -26.71 -3.51 -12.50
CA GLN A 133 -26.61 -2.10 -12.90
C GLN A 133 -27.16 -1.15 -11.83
N LYS A 134 -28.23 -1.52 -11.13
CA LYS A 134 -28.80 -0.71 -10.04
C LYS A 134 -27.83 -0.63 -8.86
N GLU A 135 -27.22 -1.74 -8.50
CA GLU A 135 -26.25 -1.82 -7.39
C GLU A 135 -24.96 -1.08 -7.71
N LEU A 136 -24.49 -1.14 -8.95
CA LEU A 136 -23.27 -0.45 -9.42
C LEU A 136 -23.41 1.08 -9.48
N ARG A 137 -24.61 1.62 -9.28
CA ARG A 137 -24.86 3.06 -9.12
C ARG A 137 -24.87 3.50 -7.65
N ALA A 138 -24.82 2.57 -6.70
CA ALA A 138 -24.84 2.89 -5.28
C ALA A 138 -23.58 3.66 -4.88
N GLU A 139 -23.72 4.54 -3.88
CA GLU A 139 -22.61 5.36 -3.37
C GLU A 139 -21.48 4.51 -2.78
N SER A 140 -21.80 3.34 -2.21
CA SER A 140 -20.78 2.37 -1.77
C SER A 140 -19.91 1.84 -2.90
N VAL A 141 -20.39 1.84 -4.14
CA VAL A 141 -19.58 1.48 -5.32
C VAL A 141 -18.83 2.70 -5.82
N THR A 142 -19.53 3.81 -6.04
CA THR A 142 -18.99 4.99 -6.74
C THR A 142 -18.15 5.91 -5.86
N THR A 143 -18.06 5.63 -4.56
CA THR A 143 -17.26 6.43 -3.63
C THR A 143 -15.81 6.59 -4.11
N GLU A 144 -15.33 7.81 -3.97
CA GLU A 144 -13.96 8.18 -4.37
C GLU A 144 -12.95 8.00 -3.24
N PHE A 145 -13.40 7.64 -2.04
CA PHE A 145 -12.55 7.42 -0.88
C PHE A 145 -11.82 6.06 -0.96
N SER A 146 -10.55 6.05 -0.57
CA SER A 146 -9.81 4.79 -0.37
C SER A 146 -10.25 4.10 0.93
N LEU A 147 -9.90 2.82 1.08
CA LEU A 147 -10.16 2.10 2.34
C LEU A 147 -9.52 2.75 3.57
N GLU A 148 -8.41 3.45 3.38
CA GLU A 148 -7.74 4.16 4.47
C GLU A 148 -8.48 5.43 4.88
N ASP A 149 -9.05 6.17 3.92
CA ASP A 149 -9.86 7.36 4.22
C ASP A 149 -11.14 6.99 4.99
N LEU A 150 -11.62 5.76 4.80
CA LEU A 150 -12.86 5.25 5.40
C LEU A 150 -12.64 4.49 6.72
N ASN A 151 -11.41 4.31 7.21
CA ASN A 151 -11.14 3.65 8.50
C ASN A 151 -11.87 2.30 8.72
N ASN A 152 -11.93 1.45 7.68
CA ASN A 152 -12.68 0.17 7.66
C ASN A 152 -14.22 0.27 7.81
N ASP A 153 -14.80 1.46 7.69
CA ASP A 153 -16.25 1.66 7.77
C ASP A 153 -16.99 1.24 6.49
N TRP A 154 -16.29 1.24 5.34
CA TRP A 154 -16.87 0.95 4.04
C TRP A 154 -17.66 -0.38 4.01
N ARG A 155 -18.91 -0.35 3.57
CA ARG A 155 -19.74 -1.55 3.35
C ARG A 155 -20.40 -1.51 1.98
N LEU A 156 -20.42 -2.66 1.33
CA LEU A 156 -21.00 -2.87 0.01
C LEU A 156 -22.52 -3.13 0.14
N VAL A 157 -23.24 -2.07 0.55
CA VAL A 157 -24.70 -2.04 0.74
C VAL A 157 -25.28 -0.73 0.20
N ASN A 158 -26.57 -0.73 -0.16
CA ASN A 158 -27.20 0.39 -0.89
C ASN A 158 -27.42 1.59 0.02
N SER A 159 -27.60 1.34 1.31
CA SER A 159 -27.81 2.35 2.33
C SER A 159 -26.51 2.97 2.85
N TRP A 160 -25.34 2.48 2.42
CA TRP A 160 -24.08 3.09 2.80
C TRP A 160 -23.90 4.40 2.02
N ALA A 161 -23.55 5.47 2.72
CA ALA A 161 -23.23 6.77 2.15
C ALA A 161 -21.84 7.21 2.61
N GLU A 162 -21.19 8.15 1.94
CA GLU A 162 -19.90 8.69 2.37
C GLU A 162 -20.01 9.44 3.72
N PRO A 163 -18.94 9.48 4.55
CA PRO A 163 -19.02 10.05 5.90
C PRO A 163 -19.60 11.47 5.99
N ASN A 164 -19.31 12.32 5.01
CA ASN A 164 -19.83 13.69 4.89
C ASN A 164 -21.33 13.77 4.56
N HIS A 165 -21.94 12.69 4.07
CA HIS A 165 -23.37 12.62 3.77
C HIS A 165 -24.19 12.01 4.92
N ARG A 166 -23.57 11.70 6.07
CA ARG A 166 -24.21 11.05 7.22
C ARG A 166 -24.61 11.98 8.36
N SER A 167 -24.53 13.29 8.17
CA SER A 167 -24.70 14.29 9.25
C SER A 167 -25.99 14.18 10.06
N TYR A 168 -27.02 13.50 9.54
CA TYR A 168 -28.32 13.29 10.20
C TYR A 168 -28.64 11.82 10.47
N TRP A 169 -27.66 10.92 10.37
CA TRP A 169 -27.88 9.51 10.68
C TRP A 169 -28.10 9.33 12.18
N SER A 170 -29.14 8.59 12.54
CA SER A 170 -29.30 8.13 13.91
C SER A 170 -28.34 6.96 14.18
N SER A 171 -27.98 6.76 15.46
CA SER A 171 -27.17 5.60 15.87
C SER A 171 -27.82 4.27 15.48
N LEU A 172 -29.16 4.19 15.50
CA LEU A 172 -29.92 3.03 15.04
C LEU A 172 -29.76 2.80 13.53
N PHE A 173 -29.80 3.86 12.73
CA PHE A 173 -29.58 3.75 11.30
C PHE A 173 -28.15 3.33 10.99
N GLU A 174 -27.14 3.93 11.63
CA GLU A 174 -25.74 3.48 11.54
C GLU A 174 -25.58 1.99 11.86
N GLN A 175 -26.19 1.53 12.96
CA GLN A 175 -26.16 0.13 13.34
C GLN A 175 -26.86 -0.77 12.31
N SER A 176 -27.96 -0.31 11.71
CA SER A 176 -28.65 -1.04 10.64
C SER A 176 -27.77 -1.20 9.40
N VAL A 177 -27.03 -0.16 8.98
CA VAL A 177 -26.08 -0.24 7.85
C VAL A 177 -24.91 -1.16 8.20
N ARG A 178 -24.40 -1.10 9.43
CA ARG A 178 -23.33 -2.00 9.90
C ARG A 178 -23.76 -3.46 9.95
N ASN A 179 -25.03 -3.75 10.20
CA ASN A 179 -25.56 -5.10 10.27
C ASN A 179 -26.17 -5.60 8.95
N ALA A 180 -26.30 -4.72 7.95
CA ALA A 180 -26.85 -5.08 6.66
C ALA A 180 -25.97 -6.15 5.97
N VAL A 181 -26.65 -7.09 5.31
CA VAL A 181 -25.98 -8.11 4.49
C VAL A 181 -25.43 -7.42 3.26
N GLU A 182 -24.12 -7.51 3.07
CA GLU A 182 -23.47 -7.03 1.84
C GLU A 182 -23.89 -7.89 0.67
N TRP A 183 -24.22 -7.26 -0.46
CA TRP A 183 -24.53 -8.03 -1.65
C TRP A 183 -23.28 -8.75 -2.13
N LYS A 184 -23.50 -9.91 -2.74
CA LYS A 184 -22.43 -10.68 -3.39
C LYS A 184 -22.19 -10.05 -4.76
N SER A 185 -21.07 -9.37 -4.93
CA SER A 185 -20.77 -8.73 -6.22
C SER A 185 -20.49 -9.77 -7.30
N GLU A 186 -21.15 -9.61 -8.45
CA GLU A 186 -20.92 -10.43 -9.63
C GLU A 186 -19.62 -9.99 -10.34
N PRO A 187 -18.81 -10.92 -10.87
CA PRO A 187 -17.68 -10.56 -11.71
C PRO A 187 -18.12 -9.78 -12.95
N LEU A 188 -17.40 -8.71 -13.25
CA LEU A 188 -17.55 -7.92 -14.47
C LEU A 188 -16.68 -8.51 -15.58
N TRP A 189 -17.10 -8.34 -16.82
CA TRP A 189 -16.30 -8.72 -17.99
C TRP A 189 -15.55 -7.50 -18.53
N ILE A 190 -14.24 -7.62 -18.69
CA ILE A 190 -13.38 -6.62 -19.31
C ILE A 190 -12.82 -7.13 -20.63
N PRO A 191 -12.62 -6.27 -21.64
CA PRO A 191 -12.03 -6.67 -22.90
C PRO A 191 -10.54 -6.94 -22.70
N ASP A 192 -10.04 -8.07 -23.19
CA ASP A 192 -8.60 -8.33 -23.35
C ASP A 192 -8.29 -8.37 -24.86
N ARG A 193 -7.85 -7.23 -25.40
CA ARG A 193 -7.48 -7.06 -26.81
C ARG A 193 -6.36 -8.01 -27.23
N ASP A 194 -5.36 -8.17 -26.37
CA ASP A 194 -4.19 -8.99 -26.70
C ASP A 194 -4.56 -10.48 -26.71
N ALA A 195 -5.45 -10.91 -25.79
CA ALA A 195 -5.98 -12.28 -25.75
C ALA A 195 -7.20 -12.50 -26.67
N LYS A 196 -7.72 -11.45 -27.32
CA LYS A 196 -8.91 -11.46 -28.19
C LYS A 196 -10.15 -12.09 -27.54
N CYS A 197 -10.29 -11.96 -26.24
CA CYS A 197 -11.46 -12.45 -25.50
C CYS A 197 -11.87 -11.48 -24.39
N TRP A 198 -13.11 -11.63 -23.92
CA TRP A 198 -13.56 -11.02 -22.69
C TRP A 198 -13.11 -11.87 -21.51
N VAL A 199 -12.60 -11.24 -20.45
CA VAL A 199 -12.14 -11.92 -19.24
C VAL A 199 -12.85 -11.35 -18.02
N GLN A 200 -13.04 -12.18 -16.99
CA GLN A 200 -13.68 -11.76 -15.75
C GLN A 200 -12.72 -11.03 -14.82
N THR A 201 -13.25 -10.07 -14.06
CA THR A 201 -12.60 -9.40 -12.94
C THR A 201 -13.65 -9.10 -11.89
N ASN A 202 -13.27 -9.08 -10.61
CA ASN A 202 -14.19 -8.68 -9.54
C ASN A 202 -13.62 -7.55 -8.67
N PRO A 203 -13.56 -6.31 -9.20
CA PRO A 203 -13.07 -5.12 -8.49
C PRO A 203 -13.62 -4.94 -7.08
N LEU A 204 -14.92 -5.17 -6.90
CA LEU A 204 -15.60 -4.96 -5.63
C LEU A 204 -15.23 -6.04 -4.61
N GLU A 205 -15.13 -7.31 -5.02
CA GLU A 205 -14.60 -8.36 -4.15
C GLU A 205 -13.13 -8.13 -3.78
N GLN A 206 -12.30 -7.64 -4.71
CA GLN A 206 -10.90 -7.30 -4.39
C GLN A 206 -10.83 -6.23 -3.30
N ILE A 207 -11.69 -5.21 -3.35
CA ILE A 207 -11.76 -4.15 -2.33
C ILE A 207 -12.32 -4.69 -1.01
N ARG A 208 -13.42 -5.44 -1.06
CA ARG A 208 -14.07 -6.04 0.12
C ARG A 208 -13.15 -6.99 0.86
N TRP A 209 -12.49 -7.89 0.13
CA TRP A 209 -11.53 -8.83 0.69
C TRP A 209 -10.39 -8.11 1.40
N THR A 210 -9.81 -7.06 0.80
CA THR A 210 -8.73 -6.29 1.42
C THR A 210 -9.20 -5.55 2.68
N ARG A 211 -10.42 -4.99 2.69
CA ARG A 211 -11.03 -4.40 3.90
C ARG A 211 -11.16 -5.45 5.00
N ASP A 212 -11.72 -6.61 4.71
CA ASP A 212 -11.98 -7.64 5.71
C ASP A 212 -10.67 -8.21 6.24
N LYS A 213 -9.68 -8.45 5.38
CA LYS A 213 -8.35 -8.86 5.80
C LYS A 213 -7.68 -7.81 6.68
N ASN A 214 -7.84 -6.52 6.36
CA ASN A 214 -7.33 -5.44 7.20
C ASN A 214 -8.02 -5.40 8.56
N LYS A 215 -9.34 -5.56 8.61
CA LYS A 215 -10.08 -5.66 9.87
C LYS A 215 -9.60 -6.84 10.72
N ASN A 216 -9.47 -8.03 10.12
CA ASN A 216 -9.08 -9.25 10.82
C ASN A 216 -7.62 -9.25 11.30
N THR A 217 -6.80 -8.33 10.81
CA THR A 217 -5.39 -8.15 11.21
C THR A 217 -5.21 -6.95 12.13
N ASN A 218 -6.24 -6.60 12.91
CA ASN A 218 -6.24 -5.40 13.77
C ASN A 218 -5.80 -4.13 13.03
N THR A 219 -6.25 -3.98 11.78
CA THR A 219 -5.97 -2.83 10.89
C THR A 219 -4.51 -2.71 10.41
N HIS A 220 -3.73 -3.79 10.53
CA HIS A 220 -2.32 -3.78 10.15
C HIS A 220 -2.05 -4.28 8.73
N PHE A 221 -2.93 -5.08 8.11
CA PHE A 221 -2.69 -5.70 6.80
C PHE A 221 -2.23 -4.71 5.72
N ILE A 222 -2.94 -3.58 5.57
CA ILE A 222 -2.62 -2.58 4.54
C ILE A 222 -1.19 -2.04 4.73
N ASN A 223 -0.77 -1.83 5.98
CA ASN A 223 0.58 -1.37 6.30
C ASN A 223 1.63 -2.46 6.02
N VAL A 224 1.33 -3.73 6.30
CA VAL A 224 2.20 -4.87 5.96
C VAL A 224 2.38 -4.98 4.45
N VAL A 225 1.29 -4.89 3.67
CA VAL A 225 1.33 -4.90 2.21
C VAL A 225 2.20 -3.76 1.67
N LYS A 226 2.03 -2.53 2.17
CA LYS A 226 2.85 -1.39 1.76
C LYS A 226 4.33 -1.61 2.06
N ALA A 227 4.67 -2.09 3.26
CA ALA A 227 6.05 -2.37 3.64
C ALA A 227 6.71 -3.40 2.72
N ILE A 228 6.01 -4.51 2.43
CA ILE A 228 6.54 -5.57 1.56
C ILE A 228 6.60 -5.12 0.09
N LYS A 229 5.61 -4.37 -0.41
CA LYS A 229 5.67 -3.76 -1.75
C LYS A 229 6.83 -2.76 -1.87
N TRP A 230 7.10 -1.98 -0.82
CA TRP A 230 8.24 -1.09 -0.77
C TRP A 230 9.56 -1.85 -0.77
N TRP A 231 9.69 -2.90 0.06
CA TRP A 231 10.85 -3.79 0.04
C TRP A 231 11.10 -4.35 -1.37
N ARG A 232 10.07 -4.89 -2.03
CA ARG A 232 10.20 -5.36 -3.42
C ARG A 232 10.63 -4.28 -4.39
N THR A 233 10.07 -3.08 -4.26
CA THR A 233 10.37 -1.96 -5.16
C THR A 233 11.77 -1.39 -4.94
N SER A 234 12.28 -1.46 -3.70
CA SER A 234 13.55 -0.85 -3.30
C SER A 234 14.74 -1.81 -3.39
N LYS A 235 14.53 -3.12 -3.22
CA LYS A 235 15.59 -4.14 -3.16
C LYS A 235 15.69 -5.01 -4.40
N LEU A 236 14.57 -5.37 -5.02
CA LEU A 236 14.53 -6.25 -6.19
C LEU A 236 14.43 -5.42 -7.47
N THR A 237 15.45 -4.63 -7.74
CA THR A 237 15.51 -3.71 -8.90
C THR A 237 15.89 -4.41 -10.20
N ASP A 238 16.51 -5.58 -10.09
CA ASP A 238 16.88 -6.51 -11.15
C ASP A 238 15.69 -7.36 -11.65
N LEU A 239 14.66 -7.59 -10.80
CA LEU A 239 13.49 -8.38 -11.18
C LEU A 239 12.35 -7.55 -11.81
N LYS A 240 11.89 -7.98 -12.99
CA LYS A 240 10.72 -7.40 -13.66
C LYS A 240 9.42 -7.81 -12.99
N TYR A 241 9.25 -9.09 -12.64
CA TYR A 241 8.11 -9.63 -11.90
C TYR A 241 8.55 -10.17 -10.52
N PRO A 242 7.63 -10.48 -9.59
CA PRO A 242 6.20 -10.14 -9.60
C PRO A 242 5.96 -8.61 -9.53
N LYS A 243 4.77 -8.16 -9.97
CA LYS A 243 4.32 -6.77 -9.82
C LYS A 243 3.55 -6.57 -8.50
N GLY A 244 3.12 -5.35 -8.21
CA GLY A 244 2.52 -4.98 -6.93
C GLY A 244 1.25 -5.76 -6.55
N TYR A 245 0.36 -6.04 -7.51
CA TYR A 245 -0.89 -6.77 -7.23
C TYR A 245 -0.68 -8.27 -6.94
N PRO A 246 0.13 -9.02 -7.72
CA PRO A 246 0.52 -10.39 -7.36
C PRO A 246 1.16 -10.50 -5.96
N ILE A 247 1.99 -9.52 -5.57
CA ILE A 247 2.59 -9.47 -4.22
C ILE A 247 1.52 -9.24 -3.16
N GLU A 248 0.57 -8.33 -3.38
CA GLU A 248 -0.54 -8.10 -2.45
C GLU A 248 -1.38 -9.37 -2.22
N HIS A 249 -1.62 -10.17 -3.27
CA HIS A 249 -2.29 -11.48 -3.16
C HIS A 249 -1.52 -12.45 -2.28
N MET A 250 -0.24 -12.64 -2.60
CA MET A 250 0.63 -13.56 -1.86
C MET A 250 0.77 -13.13 -0.39
N VAL A 251 0.91 -11.83 -0.11
CA VAL A 251 0.89 -11.28 1.25
C VAL A 251 -0.47 -11.56 1.92
N GLY A 252 -1.56 -11.45 1.17
CA GLY A 252 -2.90 -11.77 1.63
C GLY A 252 -3.08 -13.21 2.11
N ASP A 253 -2.52 -14.16 1.38
CA ASP A 253 -2.60 -15.60 1.70
C ASP A 253 -1.67 -15.97 2.88
N CYS A 254 -0.57 -15.25 3.07
CA CYS A 254 0.45 -15.58 4.07
C CYS A 254 0.35 -14.76 5.38
N CYS A 255 -0.25 -13.57 5.36
CA CYS A 255 -0.35 -12.72 6.55
C CYS A 255 -1.40 -13.29 7.51
N PRO A 256 -1.06 -13.64 8.76
CA PRO A 256 -2.02 -14.22 9.69
C PRO A 256 -2.96 -13.15 10.25
N ASP A 257 -4.17 -13.56 10.60
CA ASP A 257 -5.11 -12.72 11.33
C ASP A 257 -4.62 -12.45 12.76
N ASN A 258 -5.20 -11.44 13.41
CA ASN A 258 -4.94 -11.03 14.78
C ASN A 258 -3.49 -10.62 15.10
N ILE A 259 -2.67 -10.27 14.11
CA ILE A 259 -1.37 -9.63 14.35
C ILE A 259 -1.53 -8.37 15.21
N THR A 260 -0.57 -8.12 16.08
CA THR A 260 -0.61 -7.04 17.09
C THR A 260 0.22 -5.83 16.68
N SER A 261 1.03 -5.97 15.62
CA SER A 261 1.83 -4.90 15.06
C SER A 261 2.12 -5.14 13.58
N VAL A 262 2.48 -4.07 12.87
CA VAL A 262 2.97 -4.16 11.48
C VAL A 262 4.26 -4.97 11.41
N GLU A 263 5.10 -4.84 12.43
CA GLU A 263 6.39 -5.50 12.56
C GLU A 263 6.23 -7.04 12.60
N GLU A 264 5.37 -7.52 13.52
CA GLU A 264 4.97 -8.92 13.59
C GLU A 264 4.36 -9.41 12.28
N GLY A 265 3.48 -8.58 11.68
CA GLY A 265 2.84 -8.88 10.41
C GLY A 265 3.84 -9.10 9.27
N ILE A 266 4.85 -8.24 9.14
CA ILE A 266 5.92 -8.39 8.14
C ILE A 266 6.68 -9.70 8.35
N VAL A 267 7.13 -9.97 9.57
CA VAL A 267 7.91 -11.18 9.90
C VAL A 267 7.11 -12.44 9.56
N LYS A 268 5.91 -12.56 10.12
CA LYS A 268 5.06 -13.74 9.93
C LYS A 268 4.64 -13.92 8.47
N THR A 269 4.41 -12.83 7.73
CA THR A 269 4.09 -12.91 6.30
C THR A 269 5.28 -13.44 5.50
N LEU A 270 6.49 -12.91 5.70
CA LEU A 270 7.67 -13.36 4.98
C LEU A 270 8.00 -14.83 5.28
N GLU A 271 7.91 -15.24 6.55
CA GLU A 271 8.05 -16.64 6.96
C GLU A 271 6.96 -17.54 6.40
N GLY A 272 5.72 -17.04 6.35
CA GLY A 272 4.58 -17.70 5.72
C GLY A 272 4.82 -17.96 4.23
N ILE A 273 5.35 -16.99 3.49
CA ILE A 273 5.72 -17.16 2.07
C ILE A 273 6.77 -18.26 1.92
N VAL A 274 7.84 -18.22 2.73
CA VAL A 274 8.90 -19.25 2.70
C VAL A 274 8.32 -20.64 2.97
N THR A 275 7.42 -20.75 3.95
CA THR A 275 6.84 -22.03 4.36
C THR A 275 5.89 -22.58 3.28
N ILE A 276 4.89 -21.78 2.90
CA ILE A 276 3.80 -22.18 1.99
C ILE A 276 4.32 -22.53 0.60
N TYR A 277 5.24 -21.74 0.06
CA TYR A 277 5.70 -21.88 -1.33
C TYR A 277 7.04 -22.62 -1.46
N SER A 278 7.48 -23.31 -0.41
CA SER A 278 8.75 -24.07 -0.42
C SER A 278 8.79 -25.18 -1.47
N ILE A 279 7.67 -25.89 -1.67
CA ILE A 279 7.56 -26.96 -2.67
C ILE A 279 7.63 -26.36 -4.07
N ASP A 280 6.94 -25.26 -4.34
CA ASP A 280 6.99 -24.58 -5.64
C ASP A 280 8.42 -24.13 -5.97
N ARG A 281 9.15 -23.64 -4.95
CA ARG A 281 10.57 -23.28 -5.08
C ARG A 281 11.46 -24.49 -5.39
N ILE A 282 11.23 -25.63 -4.74
CA ILE A 282 12.03 -26.88 -4.95
C ILE A 282 11.77 -27.45 -6.33
N LEU A 283 10.52 -27.40 -6.79
CA LEU A 283 10.11 -27.90 -8.11
C LEU A 283 10.32 -26.89 -9.23
N GLU A 284 10.88 -25.70 -8.92
CA GLU A 284 11.12 -24.61 -9.87
C GLU A 284 9.89 -24.30 -10.73
N ARG A 285 8.75 -24.08 -10.07
CA ARG A 285 7.47 -23.75 -10.73
C ARG A 285 6.85 -22.50 -10.11
N THR A 286 6.14 -21.73 -10.92
CA THR A 286 5.35 -20.60 -10.43
C THR A 286 4.11 -21.11 -9.69
N PRO A 287 3.83 -20.65 -8.45
CA PRO A 287 2.61 -21.01 -7.75
C PRO A 287 1.37 -20.42 -8.43
N ILE A 288 0.22 -21.09 -8.23
CA ILE A 288 -1.08 -20.60 -8.71
C ILE A 288 -1.75 -19.83 -7.56
N LEU A 289 -2.01 -18.56 -7.78
CA LEU A 289 -2.76 -17.71 -6.84
C LEU A 289 -4.01 -17.17 -7.55
N TRP A 290 -5.18 -17.58 -7.08
CA TRP A 290 -6.46 -17.17 -7.64
C TRP A 290 -6.80 -15.72 -7.27
N ASP A 291 -7.35 -14.99 -8.23
CA ASP A 291 -7.82 -13.61 -8.05
C ASP A 291 -9.02 -13.58 -7.10
N ARG A 292 -9.12 -12.51 -6.29
CA ARG A 292 -10.25 -12.39 -5.36
C ARG A 292 -11.54 -12.18 -6.16
N GLY A 293 -12.46 -13.15 -6.04
CA GLY A 293 -13.77 -13.11 -6.67
C GLY A 293 -13.81 -13.60 -8.12
N VAL A 294 -12.73 -14.19 -8.64
CA VAL A 294 -12.70 -14.88 -9.95
C VAL A 294 -11.86 -16.16 -9.83
N ASP A 295 -12.54 -17.29 -9.70
CA ASP A 295 -11.92 -18.57 -9.31
C ASP A 295 -10.95 -19.15 -10.36
N ASP A 296 -11.06 -18.75 -11.63
CA ASP A 296 -10.23 -19.27 -12.73
C ASP A 296 -9.12 -18.30 -13.19
N HIS A 297 -8.93 -17.18 -12.50
CA HIS A 297 -7.92 -16.17 -12.87
C HIS A 297 -6.68 -16.26 -11.98
N ASN A 298 -5.57 -16.79 -12.52
CA ASN A 298 -4.28 -16.81 -11.82
C ASN A 298 -3.56 -15.44 -11.91
N VAL A 299 -3.46 -14.72 -10.79
CA VAL A 299 -2.79 -13.41 -10.70
C VAL A 299 -1.28 -13.50 -10.90
N TRP A 300 -0.68 -14.69 -10.73
CA TRP A 300 0.74 -14.96 -10.95
C TRP A 300 1.05 -15.49 -12.35
N LYS A 301 0.07 -15.59 -13.26
CA LYS A 301 0.26 -16.14 -14.63
C LYS A 301 1.38 -15.50 -15.46
N ARG A 302 1.76 -14.25 -15.15
CA ARG A 302 2.82 -13.50 -15.86
C ARG A 302 4.21 -13.63 -15.20
N VAL A 303 4.32 -14.36 -14.11
CA VAL A 303 5.59 -14.62 -13.42
C VAL A 303 6.11 -15.96 -13.94
N ASP A 304 7.25 -15.94 -14.63
CA ASP A 304 7.90 -17.17 -15.04
C ASP A 304 8.56 -17.88 -13.83
N PRO A 305 8.86 -19.18 -13.95
CA PRO A 305 9.41 -19.94 -12.83
C PRO A 305 10.74 -19.37 -12.32
N GLU A 306 11.60 -18.86 -13.20
CA GLU A 306 12.88 -18.26 -12.86
C GLU A 306 12.72 -16.98 -12.01
N ASP A 307 11.81 -16.07 -12.40
CA ASP A 307 11.48 -14.87 -11.62
C ASP A 307 10.88 -15.26 -10.26
N PHE A 308 10.05 -16.30 -10.19
CA PHE A 308 9.51 -16.77 -8.90
C PHE A 308 10.61 -17.35 -8.01
N VAL A 309 11.49 -18.21 -8.55
CA VAL A 309 12.62 -18.81 -7.81
C VAL A 309 13.52 -17.72 -7.23
N ALA A 310 13.90 -16.73 -8.05
CA ALA A 310 14.70 -15.60 -7.62
C ALA A 310 13.98 -14.78 -6.53
N PHE A 311 12.71 -14.43 -6.77
CA PHE A 311 11.89 -13.71 -5.80
C PHE A 311 11.80 -14.44 -4.45
N TYR A 312 11.56 -15.76 -4.47
CA TYR A 312 11.46 -16.58 -3.26
C TYR A 312 12.78 -16.55 -2.47
N ASP A 313 13.92 -16.69 -3.14
CA ASP A 313 15.23 -16.67 -2.48
C ASP A 313 15.51 -15.32 -1.80
N TYR A 314 15.13 -14.21 -2.44
CA TYR A 314 15.14 -12.89 -1.79
C TYR A 314 14.21 -12.82 -0.58
N VAL A 315 12.99 -13.36 -0.67
CA VAL A 315 12.05 -13.39 0.46
C VAL A 315 12.62 -14.22 1.61
N LYS A 316 13.29 -15.34 1.34
CA LYS A 316 13.92 -16.19 2.34
C LYS A 316 14.96 -15.46 3.16
N ASP A 317 15.81 -14.66 2.52
CA ASP A 317 16.80 -13.85 3.23
C ASP A 317 16.18 -12.63 3.93
N ALA A 318 15.13 -12.06 3.36
CA ALA A 318 14.35 -11.02 4.01
C ALA A 318 13.68 -11.52 5.29
N ALA A 319 13.10 -12.74 5.27
CA ALA A 319 12.46 -13.38 6.42
C ALA A 319 13.45 -13.55 7.59
N LYS A 320 14.67 -14.05 7.32
CA LYS A 320 15.73 -14.17 8.33
C LYS A 320 16.10 -12.80 8.93
N THR A 321 16.22 -11.78 8.08
CA THR A 321 16.57 -10.42 8.53
C THR A 321 15.45 -9.80 9.37
N ALA A 322 14.19 -9.98 8.95
CA ALA A 322 13.02 -9.49 9.68
C ALA A 322 12.88 -10.17 11.04
N ARG A 323 13.05 -11.50 11.10
CA ARG A 323 13.05 -12.27 12.34
C ARG A 323 14.15 -11.79 13.30
N LYS A 324 15.38 -11.62 12.80
CA LYS A 324 16.49 -11.08 13.59
C LYS A 324 16.16 -9.69 14.14
N ALA A 325 15.55 -8.82 13.33
CA ALA A 325 15.13 -7.49 13.77
C ALA A 325 14.08 -7.58 14.89
N PHE A 326 13.03 -8.36 14.68
CA PHE A 326 11.92 -8.52 15.62
C PHE A 326 12.35 -9.06 16.98
N ASP A 327 13.27 -10.03 16.98
CA ASP A 327 13.80 -10.63 18.21
C ASP A 327 14.94 -9.81 18.85
N SER A 328 15.34 -8.68 18.23
CA SER A 328 16.46 -7.87 18.73
C SER A 328 16.11 -7.16 20.05
N VAL A 329 16.95 -7.39 21.06
CA VAL A 329 16.90 -6.67 22.34
C VAL A 329 17.53 -5.28 22.21
N LYS A 330 18.61 -5.17 21.44
CA LYS A 330 19.31 -3.89 21.20
C LYS A 330 18.57 -3.04 20.18
N GLU A 331 18.41 -1.76 20.48
CA GLU A 331 17.80 -0.76 19.60
C GLU A 331 18.66 -0.54 18.35
N THR A 332 19.98 -0.55 18.48
CA THR A 332 20.90 -0.43 17.33
C THR A 332 20.70 -1.59 16.34
N ASP A 333 20.78 -2.84 16.82
CA ASP A 333 20.55 -4.02 15.99
C ASP A 333 19.13 -4.03 15.37
N TRP A 334 18.12 -3.64 16.13
CA TRP A 334 16.74 -3.54 15.65
C TRP A 334 16.64 -2.55 14.47
N HIS A 335 17.19 -1.34 14.63
CA HIS A 335 17.18 -0.31 13.58
C HIS A 335 17.98 -0.76 12.35
N ASP A 336 19.17 -1.34 12.55
CA ASP A 336 20.06 -1.76 11.47
C ASP A 336 19.43 -2.85 10.61
N ASN A 337 18.76 -3.85 11.21
CA ASN A 337 18.12 -4.91 10.44
C ASN A 337 16.88 -4.42 9.68
N TRP A 338 16.05 -3.54 10.27
CA TRP A 338 14.93 -2.95 9.54
C TRP A 338 15.37 -2.00 8.43
N ARG A 339 16.42 -1.21 8.67
CA ARG A 339 17.02 -0.34 7.63
C ARG A 339 17.73 -1.16 6.55
N LYS A 340 18.30 -2.31 6.88
CA LYS A 340 18.81 -3.28 5.89
C LYS A 340 17.70 -3.73 4.94
N LEU A 341 16.50 -4.04 5.46
CA LEU A 341 15.33 -4.42 4.65
C LEU A 341 14.77 -3.27 3.83
N PHE A 342 14.49 -2.12 4.46
CA PHE A 342 13.69 -1.06 3.85
C PHE A 342 14.49 0.10 3.26
N GLY A 343 15.80 0.11 3.48
CA GLY A 343 16.71 1.16 3.01
C GLY A 343 16.53 2.46 3.78
N SER A 344 16.88 3.57 3.14
CA SER A 344 16.94 4.90 3.76
C SER A 344 15.60 5.43 4.27
N GLU A 345 14.49 4.90 3.77
CA GLU A 345 13.12 5.22 4.18
C GLU A 345 12.81 4.81 5.62
N PHE A 346 13.52 3.83 6.18
CA PHE A 346 13.38 3.44 7.58
C PHE A 346 14.37 4.24 8.42
N PRO A 347 13.95 4.99 9.45
CA PRO A 347 14.82 5.94 10.13
C PRO A 347 16.03 5.26 10.81
N PRO A 348 17.20 5.91 10.81
CA PRO A 348 18.33 5.42 11.58
C PRO A 348 18.05 5.52 13.09
N VAL A 349 18.79 4.77 13.89
CA VAL A 349 18.83 4.99 15.35
C VAL A 349 19.36 6.40 15.63
N SER A 350 18.82 7.10 16.61
CA SER A 350 19.35 8.42 16.97
C SER A 350 20.73 8.30 17.64
N GLU A 351 21.60 9.29 17.45
CA GLU A 351 22.92 9.31 18.08
C GLU A 351 22.83 9.21 19.61
N GLU A 352 21.82 9.86 20.20
CA GLU A 352 21.55 9.81 21.63
C GLU A 352 21.20 8.39 22.09
N GLN A 353 20.33 7.69 21.35
CA GLN A 353 19.93 6.30 21.66
C GLN A 353 21.12 5.34 21.51
N ALA A 354 21.88 5.48 20.42
CA ALA A 354 23.07 4.67 20.19
C ALA A 354 24.13 4.90 21.29
N ARG A 355 24.34 6.15 21.71
CA ARG A 355 25.26 6.49 22.80
C ARG A 355 24.78 5.94 24.14
N ALA A 356 23.50 6.09 24.45
CA ALA A 356 22.90 5.59 25.70
C ALA A 356 23.03 4.06 25.80
N GLU A 357 22.71 3.34 24.72
CA GLU A 357 22.87 1.88 24.66
C GLU A 357 24.33 1.45 24.79
N SER A 358 25.26 2.13 24.10
CA SER A 358 26.70 1.87 24.24
C SER A 358 27.21 2.07 25.66
N LEU A 359 26.74 3.11 26.36
CA LEU A 359 27.09 3.35 27.76
C LEU A 359 26.50 2.29 28.69
N ALA A 360 25.27 1.85 28.44
CA ALA A 360 24.63 0.77 29.20
C ALA A 360 25.39 -0.56 29.03
N ASP A 361 25.78 -0.91 27.81
CA ASP A 361 26.58 -2.10 27.51
C ASP A 361 27.93 -2.07 28.24
N LYS A 362 28.64 -0.93 28.19
CA LYS A 362 29.91 -0.75 28.93
C LYS A 362 29.72 -0.88 30.43
N SER A 363 28.65 -0.30 30.98
CA SER A 363 28.32 -0.40 32.41
C SER A 363 28.05 -1.85 32.83
N ASN A 364 27.29 -2.60 32.04
CA ASN A 364 26.99 -4.01 32.29
C ASN A 364 28.24 -4.90 32.16
N ALA A 365 29.11 -4.64 31.18
CA ALA A 365 30.39 -5.34 31.03
C ALA A 365 31.33 -5.10 32.23
N LEU A 366 31.35 -3.87 32.77
CA LEU A 366 32.09 -3.55 34.00
C LEU A 366 31.50 -4.29 35.21
N ARG A 367 30.17 -4.29 35.37
CA ARG A 367 29.48 -4.96 36.50
C ARG A 367 29.62 -6.48 36.49
N SER A 368 29.66 -7.08 35.31
CA SER A 368 29.84 -8.53 35.12
C SER A 368 31.31 -8.99 35.17
N GLY A 369 32.26 -8.06 35.30
CA GLY A 369 33.69 -8.34 35.29
C GLY A 369 34.27 -8.68 33.92
N GLN A 370 33.46 -8.61 32.85
CA GLN A 370 33.88 -8.82 31.47
C GLN A 370 34.76 -7.67 30.94
N ALA A 371 34.74 -6.50 31.58
CA ALA A 371 35.61 -5.37 31.28
C ALA A 371 36.20 -4.75 32.55
N LYS A 372 37.38 -4.11 32.41
CA LYS A 372 38.01 -3.31 33.46
C LYS A 372 38.30 -1.89 32.95
N VAL A 373 38.09 -0.90 33.82
CA VAL A 373 38.41 0.50 33.56
C VAL A 373 39.90 0.65 33.27
N GLY A 374 40.25 1.36 32.20
CA GLY A 374 41.65 1.61 31.80
C GLY A 374 42.31 0.52 30.95
N GLN A 375 41.68 -0.66 30.78
CA GLN A 375 42.12 -1.67 29.80
C GLN A 375 41.17 -1.74 28.60
N ASN A 376 39.85 -1.83 28.83
CA ASN A 376 38.85 -2.02 27.77
C ASN A 376 37.76 -0.92 27.72
N VAL A 377 37.71 -0.04 28.73
CA VAL A 377 36.74 1.06 28.81
C VAL A 377 37.43 2.34 29.26
N ASN A 378 37.45 3.36 28.40
CA ASN A 378 37.87 4.71 28.75
C ASN A 378 36.66 5.54 29.17
N ILE A 379 36.65 5.99 30.41
CA ILE A 379 35.63 6.93 30.95
C ILE A 379 36.23 8.33 30.82
N VAL A 380 35.70 9.13 29.89
CA VAL A 380 36.01 10.57 29.82
C VAL A 380 34.97 11.30 30.65
N PHE A 381 35.38 11.83 31.80
CA PHE A 381 34.54 12.75 32.57
C PHE A 381 34.43 14.07 31.80
N GLY A 382 33.27 14.32 31.19
CA GLY A 382 32.97 15.63 30.62
C GLY A 382 32.77 16.64 31.75
N GLY A 383 33.76 17.49 31.99
CA GLY A 383 33.65 18.60 32.93
C GLY A 383 32.66 19.63 32.40
N SER A 384 31.43 19.61 32.90
CA SER A 384 30.48 20.71 32.74
C SER A 384 30.94 21.89 33.60
N GLY A 385 31.62 22.86 32.96
CA GLY A 385 31.87 24.17 33.54
C GLY A 385 30.54 24.91 33.74
N VAL A 386 30.09 25.03 34.98
CA VAL A 386 29.03 25.97 35.36
C VAL A 386 29.66 27.37 35.36
N SER A 387 29.31 28.20 34.39
CA SER A 387 29.65 29.63 34.40
C SER A 387 28.74 30.36 35.40
N VAL A 388 29.30 30.74 36.55
CA VAL A 388 28.66 31.71 37.45
C VAL A 388 29.01 33.12 36.96
N PRO A 389 28.03 34.02 36.73
CA PRO A 389 28.34 35.40 36.36
C PRO A 389 28.99 36.12 37.56
N LYS A 390 30.17 36.72 37.35
CA LYS A 390 30.78 37.64 38.32
C LYS A 390 30.00 38.97 38.31
N GLU A 391 29.19 39.21 39.33
CA GLU A 391 28.76 40.56 39.67
C GLU A 391 29.99 41.38 40.14
N ARG A 392 30.26 42.49 39.46
CA ARG A 392 31.21 43.50 39.91
C ARG A 392 30.53 44.35 40.98
N ASN A 393 30.80 44.06 42.25
CA ASN A 393 30.66 45.06 43.30
C ASN A 393 32.01 45.76 43.49
N HIS A 394 32.09 46.99 43.01
CA HIS A 394 33.08 47.96 43.45
C HIS A 394 32.73 48.33 44.89
N TYR A 395 33.60 47.93 45.83
CA TYR A 395 33.73 48.62 47.11
C TYR A 395 35.08 49.34 47.08
N ASP A 396 35.00 50.66 47.24
CA ASP A 396 36.11 51.55 47.54
C ASP A 396 36.81 51.12 48.83
N ASP A 397 38.14 51.11 48.80
CA ASP A 397 38.93 51.50 49.96
C ASP A 397 40.31 51.98 49.52
N LYS A 398 40.55 53.29 49.67
CA LYS A 398 41.75 53.82 50.33
C LYS A 398 41.73 55.35 50.41
N SER A 399 41.64 55.82 51.65
CA SER A 399 42.15 57.09 52.15
C SER A 399 43.63 57.32 51.80
N LEU A 400 44.01 58.55 51.47
CA LEU A 400 45.08 59.33 52.16
C LEU A 400 45.37 60.66 51.42
N LEU A 401 45.28 61.75 52.20
CA LEU A 401 45.67 63.16 51.97
C LEU A 401 44.76 64.05 51.13
#